data_AF-A0A2T5YI13-F1
#
_entry.id   AF-A0A2T5YI13-F1
#
_cell.length_a   1.000
_cell.length_b   1.000
_cell.length_c   1.000
_cell.angle_alpha   90.00
_cell.angle_beta   90.00
_cell.angle_gamma   90.00
#
_symmetry.space_group_name_H-M   'P 1'
#
loop_
_entity.id
_entity.type
_entity.pdbx_description
1 polymer ?
#
loop_
_entity_poly.entity_id
_entity_poly.type
_entity_poly.pdbx_seq_one_letter_code
_entity_poly.pdbx_strand_id
1 'polypeptide(L)'
;MKRYTLFLFFSFMLMLGSVAANAQDSRTENVEAAKIAFLTDKMELTAEQSQKFWPLYNEYEQKRRTLIRGYRSGYRQDVDALSEQEAKARIDNMFLTKEKELELEREYAYKYLKIISNKQLIKLYRGERDFTKMLLKRLDEKRASN
;
A
#
# COMPACT_ATOMS: atom_id res chain seq x y z
N MET A 1 18.24 -14.09 49.53
CA MET A 1 18.99 -13.46 48.40
C MET A 1 18.82 -14.20 47.07
N LYS A 2 18.72 -15.55 47.02
CA LYS A 2 18.62 -16.32 45.76
C LYS A 2 17.24 -16.37 45.06
N ARG A 3 16.18 -15.79 45.66
CA ARG A 3 14.81 -15.78 45.09
C ARG A 3 14.53 -14.57 44.19
N TYR A 4 15.27 -13.48 44.37
CA TYR A 4 15.13 -12.26 43.55
C TYR A 4 15.90 -12.34 42.22
N THR A 5 16.95 -13.17 42.15
CA THR A 5 17.69 -13.43 40.90
C THR A 5 16.83 -14.18 39.88
N LEU A 6 15.92 -15.04 40.32
CA LEU A 6 14.99 -15.76 39.43
C LEU A 6 13.89 -14.84 38.87
N PHE A 7 13.40 -13.89 39.68
CA PHE A 7 12.44 -12.86 39.27
C PHE A 7 13.03 -11.85 38.28
N LEU A 8 14.30 -11.45 38.48
CA LEU A 8 15.04 -10.60 37.54
C LEU A 8 15.30 -11.29 36.19
N PHE A 9 15.57 -12.59 36.19
CA PHE A 9 15.75 -13.37 34.95
C PHE A 9 14.43 -13.53 34.17
N PHE A 10 13.31 -13.73 34.87
CA PHE A 10 11.99 -13.84 34.25
C PHE A 10 11.52 -12.49 33.64
N SER A 11 11.86 -11.37 34.28
CA SER A 11 11.58 -10.02 33.75
C SER A 11 12.41 -9.68 32.51
N PHE A 12 13.62 -10.21 32.36
CA PHE A 12 14.49 -9.96 31.21
C PHE A 12 14.03 -10.74 29.96
N MET A 13 13.42 -11.92 30.15
CA MET A 13 12.94 -12.78 29.06
C MET A 13 11.65 -12.26 28.40
N LEU A 14 10.85 -11.45 29.11
CA LEU A 14 9.63 -10.82 28.57
C LEU A 14 9.89 -9.61 27.65
N MET A 15 11.09 -9.00 27.70
CA MET A 15 11.47 -7.88 26.81
C MET A 15 11.87 -8.34 25.39
N LEU A 16 12.26 -9.60 25.21
CA LEU A 16 12.68 -10.14 23.91
C LEU A 16 11.50 -10.49 22.98
N GLY A 17 10.27 -10.60 23.52
CA GLY A 17 9.07 -10.93 22.75
C GLY A 17 8.48 -9.78 21.92
N SER A 18 8.88 -8.52 22.16
CA SER A 18 8.30 -7.34 21.51
C SER A 18 9.05 -6.85 20.27
N VAL A 19 10.21 -7.43 19.93
CA VAL A 19 11.05 -6.93 18.83
C VAL A 19 10.52 -7.36 17.45
N ALA A 20 9.86 -8.51 17.35
CA ALA A 20 9.38 -9.04 16.07
C ALA A 20 8.17 -8.29 15.50
N ALA A 21 7.28 -7.76 16.35
CA ALA A 21 6.10 -7.02 15.92
C ALA A 21 6.42 -5.60 15.39
N ASN A 22 7.44 -4.94 15.95
CA ASN A 22 7.85 -3.59 15.57
C ASN A 22 8.62 -3.51 14.23
N ALA A 23 9.20 -4.63 13.77
CA ALA A 23 10.01 -4.66 12.55
C ALA A 23 9.19 -4.60 11.26
N GLN A 24 7.97 -5.16 11.25
CA GLN A 24 7.11 -5.16 10.08
C GLN A 24 6.36 -3.83 9.92
N ASP A 25 5.97 -3.21 11.03
CA ASP A 25 5.28 -1.91 11.03
C ASP A 25 6.21 -0.79 10.57
N SER A 26 7.41 -0.71 11.16
CA SER A 26 8.43 0.28 10.79
C SER A 26 8.82 0.23 9.32
N ARG A 27 8.88 -0.95 8.70
CA ARG A 27 9.18 -1.07 7.26
C ARG A 27 8.06 -0.50 6.39
N THR A 28 6.80 -0.72 6.78
CA THR A 28 5.64 -0.22 6.04
C THR A 28 5.53 1.30 6.15
N GLU A 29 5.71 1.84 7.36
CA GLU A 29 5.76 3.27 7.61
C GLU A 29 6.86 3.97 6.80
N ASN A 30 8.05 3.37 6.70
CA ASN A 30 9.16 3.90 5.91
C ASN A 30 8.82 3.98 4.40
N VAL A 31 8.08 3.02 3.86
CA VAL A 31 7.68 3.03 2.44
C VAL A 31 6.63 4.10 2.19
N GLU A 32 5.64 4.25 3.06
CA GLU A 32 4.60 5.28 2.93
C GLU A 32 5.20 6.69 3.08
N ALA A 33 6.08 6.92 4.05
CA ALA A 33 6.78 8.20 4.19
C ALA A 33 7.61 8.54 2.94
N ALA A 34 8.33 7.56 2.38
CA ALA A 34 9.08 7.73 1.14
C ALA A 34 8.17 8.03 -0.06
N LYS A 35 6.98 7.41 -0.13
CA LYS A 35 5.98 7.66 -1.17
C LYS A 35 5.43 9.07 -1.08
N ILE A 36 5.10 9.53 0.14
CA ILE A 36 4.62 10.88 0.40
C ILE A 36 5.64 11.91 -0.06
N ALA A 37 6.90 11.78 0.39
CA ALA A 37 7.98 12.68 0.01
C ALA A 37 8.19 12.72 -1.51
N PHE A 38 8.24 11.54 -2.16
CA PHE A 38 8.44 11.42 -3.60
C PHE A 38 7.31 12.07 -4.40
N LEU A 39 6.05 11.82 -4.03
CA LEU A 39 4.90 12.35 -4.76
C LEU A 39 4.71 13.85 -4.52
N THR A 40 4.92 14.35 -3.30
CA THR A 40 4.88 15.80 -3.00
C THR A 40 5.89 16.55 -3.86
N ASP A 41 7.12 16.04 -3.97
CA ASP A 41 8.16 16.61 -4.83
C ASP A 41 7.78 16.54 -6.32
N LYS A 42 7.43 15.35 -6.81
CA LYS A 42 7.07 15.12 -8.22
C LYS A 42 5.89 15.98 -8.69
N MET A 43 4.91 16.19 -7.81
CA MET A 43 3.72 17.00 -8.07
C MET A 43 3.93 18.49 -7.79
N GLU A 44 5.05 18.88 -7.19
CA GLU A 44 5.34 20.25 -6.73
C GLU A 44 4.18 20.81 -5.88
N LEU A 45 3.69 20.01 -4.92
CA LEU A 45 2.59 20.43 -4.07
C LEU A 45 3.02 21.57 -3.14
N THR A 46 2.21 22.61 -3.05
CA THR A 46 2.39 23.63 -2.00
C THR A 46 2.02 23.06 -0.64
N ALA A 47 2.43 23.73 0.44
CA ALA A 47 2.05 23.33 1.79
C ALA A 47 0.52 23.29 1.97
N GLU A 48 -0.18 24.29 1.43
CA GLU A 48 -1.65 24.36 1.50
C GLU A 48 -2.33 23.23 0.71
N GLN A 49 -1.83 22.94 -0.50
CA GLN A 49 -2.34 21.82 -1.30
C GLN A 49 -2.09 20.49 -0.60
N SER A 50 -0.89 20.29 -0.04
CA SER A 50 -0.50 19.05 0.64
C SER A 50 -1.42 18.75 1.82
N GLN A 51 -1.73 19.75 2.65
CA GLN A 51 -2.62 19.59 3.81
C GLN A 51 -4.02 19.11 3.41
N LYS A 52 -4.54 19.55 2.26
CA LYS A 52 -5.87 19.17 1.75
C LYS A 52 -5.84 17.87 0.94
N PHE A 53 -4.76 17.62 0.21
CA PHE A 53 -4.63 16.50 -0.73
C PHE A 53 -4.42 15.15 -0.03
N TRP A 54 -3.47 15.09 0.92
CA TRP A 54 -3.08 13.81 1.54
C TRP A 54 -4.21 13.08 2.27
N PRO A 55 -5.13 13.75 2.99
CA PRO A 55 -6.29 13.07 3.57
C PRO A 55 -7.16 12.35 2.53
N LEU A 56 -7.41 12.97 1.38
CA LEU A 56 -8.19 12.37 0.30
C LEU A 56 -7.44 11.23 -0.38
N TYR A 57 -6.13 11.42 -0.59
CA TYR A 57 -5.28 10.38 -1.18
C TYR A 57 -5.24 9.11 -0.31
N ASN A 58 -5.13 9.28 1.01
CA ASN A 58 -5.11 8.16 1.95
C ASN A 58 -6.45 7.43 1.99
N GLU A 59 -7.56 8.17 1.94
CA GLU A 59 -8.91 7.59 1.86
C GLU A 59 -9.08 6.76 0.56
N TYR A 60 -8.65 7.31 -0.57
CA TYR A 60 -8.65 6.61 -1.86
C TYR A 60 -7.84 5.32 -1.79
N GLU A 61 -6.59 5.37 -1.32
CA GLU A 61 -5.72 4.20 -1.21
C GLU A 61 -6.30 3.14 -0.27
N GLN A 62 -6.98 3.53 0.81
CA GLN A 62 -7.68 2.59 1.68
C GLN A 62 -8.87 1.91 0.99
N LYS A 63 -9.73 2.69 0.30
CA LYS A 63 -10.88 2.16 -0.45
C LYS A 63 -10.43 1.24 -1.58
N ARG A 64 -9.42 1.67 -2.34
CA ARG A 64 -8.82 0.89 -3.42
C ARG A 64 -8.20 -0.41 -2.92
N ARG A 65 -7.42 -0.37 -1.83
CA ARG A 65 -6.88 -1.60 -1.21
C ARG A 65 -7.98 -2.57 -0.80
N THR A 66 -9.06 -2.06 -0.21
CA THR A 66 -10.21 -2.88 0.22
C THR A 66 -10.90 -3.53 -0.98
N LEU A 67 -11.14 -2.76 -2.04
CA LEU A 67 -11.73 -3.24 -3.29
C LEU A 67 -10.89 -4.36 -3.92
N ILE A 68 -9.58 -4.15 -4.03
CA ILE A 68 -8.67 -5.08 -4.71
C ILE A 68 -8.38 -6.34 -3.87
N ARG A 69 -8.45 -6.25 -2.53
CA ARG A 69 -8.17 -7.39 -1.63
C ARG A 69 -9.08 -8.58 -1.91
N GLY A 70 -10.37 -8.33 -2.19
CA GLY A 70 -11.35 -9.37 -2.49
C GLY A 70 -11.04 -10.14 -3.78
N TYR A 71 -10.46 -9.46 -4.77
CA TYR A 71 -10.09 -10.08 -6.05
C TYR A 71 -8.74 -10.82 -5.99
N ARG A 72 -7.77 -10.29 -5.23
CA ARG A 72 -6.40 -10.85 -5.18
C ARG A 72 -6.30 -12.23 -4.52
N SER A 73 -7.26 -12.63 -3.70
CA SER A 73 -7.24 -13.94 -3.02
C SER A 73 -7.30 -15.11 -4.00
N GLY A 74 -8.00 -14.98 -5.13
CA GLY A 74 -8.14 -16.04 -6.13
C GLY A 74 -6.91 -16.26 -7.01
N TYR A 75 -5.92 -15.36 -7.00
CA TYR A 75 -4.75 -15.45 -7.91
C TYR A 75 -3.83 -16.64 -7.64
N ARG A 76 -3.83 -17.17 -6.42
CA ARG A 76 -2.99 -18.31 -6.04
C ARG A 76 -3.65 -19.66 -6.27
N GLN A 77 -4.92 -19.67 -6.68
CA GLN A 77 -5.62 -20.91 -6.98
C GLN A 77 -5.15 -21.46 -8.33
N ASP A 78 -4.94 -22.77 -8.37
CA ASP A 78 -4.64 -23.50 -9.59
C ASP A 78 -5.78 -23.31 -10.59
N VAL A 79 -5.44 -22.80 -11.77
CA VAL A 79 -6.42 -22.49 -12.82
C VAL A 79 -6.92 -23.78 -13.47
N ASP A 80 -6.06 -24.80 -13.57
CA ASP A 80 -6.38 -26.08 -14.19
C ASP A 80 -7.34 -26.92 -13.34
N ALA A 81 -7.50 -26.56 -12.07
CA ALA A 81 -8.44 -27.19 -11.14
C ALA A 81 -9.84 -26.56 -11.14
N LEU A 82 -10.05 -25.45 -11.86
CA LEU A 82 -11.35 -24.76 -11.90
C LEU A 82 -12.31 -25.46 -12.86
N SER A 83 -13.58 -25.57 -12.47
CA SER A 83 -14.64 -25.82 -13.43
C SER A 83 -14.84 -24.62 -14.37
N GLU A 84 -15.39 -24.85 -15.55
CA GLU A 84 -15.75 -23.78 -16.50
C GLU A 84 -16.65 -22.71 -15.87
N GLN A 85 -17.55 -23.11 -14.96
CA GLN A 85 -18.43 -22.18 -14.25
C GLN A 85 -17.65 -21.29 -13.27
N GLU A 86 -16.70 -21.86 -12.53
CA GLU A 86 -15.84 -21.10 -11.61
C GLU A 86 -14.89 -20.17 -12.37
N ALA A 87 -14.32 -20.64 -13.48
CA ALA A 87 -13.50 -19.84 -14.37
C ALA A 87 -14.28 -18.63 -14.90
N LYS A 88 -15.51 -18.84 -15.39
CA LYS A 88 -16.40 -17.75 -15.82
C LYS A 88 -16.69 -16.77 -14.69
N ALA A 89 -17.08 -17.25 -13.51
CA ALA A 89 -17.38 -16.39 -12.36
C ALA A 89 -16.16 -15.54 -11.95
N ARG A 90 -14.96 -16.11 -12.03
CA ARG A 90 -13.70 -15.41 -11.76
C ARG A 90 -13.41 -14.31 -12.79
N ILE A 91 -13.67 -14.56 -14.07
CA ILE A 91 -13.55 -13.58 -15.14
C ILE A 91 -14.57 -12.43 -14.95
N ASP A 92 -15.83 -12.76 -14.67
CA ASP A 92 -16.88 -11.77 -14.42
C ASP A 92 -16.52 -10.88 -13.21
N ASN A 93 -16.03 -11.48 -12.12
CA ASN A 93 -15.58 -10.75 -10.94
C ASN A 93 -14.39 -9.82 -11.23
N MET A 94 -13.45 -10.24 -12.10
CA MET A 94 -12.36 -9.38 -12.55
C MET A 94 -12.90 -8.12 -13.25
N PHE A 95 -13.84 -8.27 -14.18
CA PHE A 95 -14.40 -7.13 -14.90
C PHE A 95 -15.17 -6.20 -13.97
N LEU A 96 -16.02 -6.74 -13.10
CA LEU A 96 -16.74 -5.95 -12.08
C LEU A 96 -15.79 -5.20 -11.15
N THR A 97 -14.66 -5.80 -10.77
CA THR A 97 -13.66 -5.14 -9.93
C THR A 97 -12.99 -3.98 -10.68
N LYS A 98 -12.64 -4.17 -11.95
CA LYS A 98 -12.06 -3.10 -12.80
C LYS A 98 -13.02 -1.94 -13.01
N GLU A 99 -14.31 -2.22 -13.20
CA GLU A 99 -15.34 -1.19 -13.32
C GLU A 99 -15.43 -0.34 -12.04
N LYS A 100 -15.47 -0.99 -10.87
CA LYS A 100 -15.49 -0.31 -9.57
C LYS A 100 -14.20 0.48 -9.31
N GLU A 101 -13.05 -0.05 -9.72
CA GLU A 101 -11.77 0.67 -9.57
C GLU A 101 -11.77 1.94 -10.42
N LEU A 102 -12.22 1.86 -11.67
CA LEU A 102 -12.33 3.02 -12.56
C LEU A 102 -13.35 4.05 -12.05
N GLU A 103 -14.47 3.61 -11.49
CA GLU A 103 -15.45 4.50 -10.86
C GLU A 103 -14.84 5.26 -9.67
N LEU A 104 -14.14 4.54 -8.79
CA LEU A 104 -13.42 5.13 -7.65
C LEU A 104 -12.34 6.12 -8.11
N GLU A 105 -11.57 5.75 -9.14
CA GLU A 105 -10.55 6.63 -9.74
C GLU A 105 -11.17 7.94 -10.26
N ARG A 106 -12.30 7.86 -10.98
CA ARG A 106 -13.01 9.05 -11.46
C ARG A 106 -13.52 9.92 -10.31
N GLU A 107 -14.16 9.32 -9.30
CA GLU A 107 -14.66 10.03 -8.12
C GLU A 107 -13.54 10.86 -7.47
N TYR A 108 -12.38 10.23 -7.24
CA TYR A 108 -11.26 10.89 -6.58
C TYR A 108 -10.53 11.86 -7.49
N ALA A 109 -10.46 11.62 -8.81
CA ALA A 109 -9.96 12.61 -9.75
C ALA A 109 -10.75 13.94 -9.64
N TYR A 110 -12.09 13.87 -9.59
CA TYR A 110 -12.91 15.07 -9.40
C TYR A 110 -12.68 15.75 -8.05
N LYS A 111 -12.43 14.98 -6.97
CA LYS A 111 -12.10 15.55 -5.66
C LYS A 111 -10.71 16.20 -5.66
N TYR A 112 -9.71 15.56 -6.25
CA TYR A 112 -8.35 16.07 -6.35
C TYR A 112 -8.31 17.36 -7.16
N LEU A 113 -9.04 17.45 -8.26
CA LEU A 113 -9.06 18.63 -9.13
C LEU A 113 -9.64 19.89 -8.46
N LYS A 114 -10.27 19.77 -7.29
CA LYS A 114 -10.65 20.93 -6.45
C LYS A 114 -9.48 21.52 -5.67
N ILE A 115 -8.33 20.82 -5.63
CA ILE A 115 -7.15 21.16 -4.82
C ILE A 115 -5.91 21.33 -5.72
N ILE A 116 -5.74 20.45 -6.71
CA ILE A 116 -4.59 20.39 -7.59
C ILE A 116 -5.01 20.62 -9.05
N SER A 117 -4.06 21.04 -9.88
CA SER A 117 -4.30 21.21 -11.32
C SER A 117 -4.33 19.88 -12.09
N ASN A 118 -4.90 19.91 -13.30
CA ASN A 118 -4.86 18.76 -14.22
C ASN A 118 -3.42 18.26 -14.50
N LYS A 119 -2.46 19.19 -14.62
CA LYS A 119 -1.04 18.84 -14.81
C LYS A 119 -0.49 18.09 -13.60
N GLN A 120 -0.84 18.52 -12.39
CA GLN A 120 -0.45 17.85 -11.15
C GLN A 120 -1.12 16.47 -11.01
N LEU A 121 -2.37 16.31 -11.44
CA LEU A 121 -3.04 15.01 -11.46
C LEU A 121 -2.35 14.02 -12.42
N ILE A 122 -1.93 14.48 -13.60
CA ILE A 122 -1.12 13.66 -14.51
C ILE A 122 0.24 13.32 -13.89
N LYS A 123 0.87 14.27 -13.19
CA LYS A 123 2.12 14.04 -12.45
C LYS A 123 1.93 12.99 -11.35
N LEU A 124 0.80 13.00 -10.62
CA LEU A 124 0.46 11.98 -9.62
C LEU A 124 0.47 10.58 -10.24
N TYR A 125 -0.31 10.34 -11.30
CA TYR A 125 -0.41 9.02 -11.94
C TYR A 125 0.93 8.53 -12.52
N ARG A 126 1.76 9.44 -13.02
CA ARG A 126 3.13 9.10 -13.43
C ARG A 126 4.00 8.78 -12.22
N GLY A 127 3.93 9.61 -11.18
CA GLY A 127 4.68 9.46 -9.94
C GLY A 127 4.41 8.13 -9.23
N GLU A 128 3.16 7.68 -9.15
CA GLU A 128 2.83 6.39 -8.53
C GLU A 128 3.47 5.21 -9.26
N ARG A 129 3.45 5.22 -10.59
CA ARG A 129 4.10 4.20 -11.43
C ARG A 129 5.62 4.25 -11.28
N ASP A 130 6.20 5.44 -11.33
CA ASP A 130 7.64 5.66 -11.15
C ASP A 130 8.11 5.16 -9.78
N PHE A 131 7.38 5.50 -8.72
CA PHE A 131 7.66 5.07 -7.35
C PHE A 131 7.60 3.54 -7.21
N THR A 132 6.56 2.92 -7.77
CA THR A 132 6.41 1.46 -7.76
C THR A 132 7.57 0.78 -8.47
N LYS A 133 7.96 1.28 -9.65
CA LYS A 133 9.11 0.76 -10.41
C LYS A 133 10.42 0.90 -9.62
N MET A 134 10.64 2.05 -8.99
CA MET A 134 11.80 2.29 -8.14
C MET A 134 11.84 1.32 -6.95
N LEU A 135 10.69 1.11 -6.29
CA LEU A 135 10.60 0.21 -5.13
C LEU A 135 10.92 -1.24 -5.53
N LEU A 136 10.38 -1.73 -6.65
CA LEU A 136 10.67 -3.06 -7.17
C LEU A 136 12.16 -3.24 -7.47
N LYS A 137 12.77 -2.28 -8.18
CA LYS A 137 14.21 -2.31 -8.48
C LYS A 137 15.07 -2.41 -7.21
N ARG A 138 14.76 -1.63 -6.18
CA ARG A 138 15.48 -1.68 -4.89
C ARG A 138 15.31 -3.02 -4.17
N LEU A 139 14.14 -3.66 -4.29
CA LEU A 139 13.89 -4.98 -3.70
C LEU A 139 14.71 -6.07 -4.41
N ASP A 140 14.85 -5.97 -5.73
CA ASP A 140 15.65 -6.92 -6.52
C ASP A 140 17.15 -6.76 -6.23
N GLU A 141 17.67 -5.52 -6.17
CA GLU A 141 19.07 -5.24 -5.80
C GLU A 141 19.41 -5.78 -4.40
N LYS A 142 18.52 -5.56 -3.42
CA LYS A 142 18.71 -6.08 -2.05
C LYS A 142 18.71 -7.61 -2.00
N ARG A 143 17.98 -8.29 -2.88
CA ARG A 143 18.00 -9.76 -2.96
C ARG A 143 19.28 -10.29 -3.59
N ALA A 144 19.85 -9.56 -4.56
CA ALA A 144 21.10 -9.96 -5.21
C ALA A 144 22.34 -9.75 -4.33
N SER A 145 22.27 -8.84 -3.35
CA SER A 145 23.37 -8.52 -2.43
C SER A 145 23.36 -9.32 -1.12
N ASN A 146 22.38 -10.20 -0.91
CA ASN A 146 22.28 -11.11 0.26
C ASN A 146 22.45 -12.55 -0.22
#